data_AF-A0A9D5V7H4-F1
#
_entry.id   AF-A0A9D5V7H4-F1
#
_cell.length_a   1.000
_cell.length_b   1.000
_cell.length_c   1.000
_cell.angle_alpha   90.00
_cell.angle_beta   90.00
_cell.angle_gamma   90.00
#
_symmetry.space_group_name_H-M   'P 1'
#
loop_
_entity.id
_entity.type
_entity.pdbx_description
1 polymer ?
#
loop_
_entity_poly.entity_id
_entity_poly.type
_entity_poly.pdbx_seq_one_letter_code
_entity_poly.pdbx_strand_id
1 'polypeptide(L)'
;MAQSSARIHTPAKTGGIAAERLEHFVAQIERLEEERAELGQDVRDLYLEAENQGFDPKIIRQIVKLRGMDPCEVEAHEALLHLTMQALGGCGNRVQ
;
A
#
# COMPACT_ATOMS: atom_id res chain seq x y z
N MET A 1 -38.86 8.54 -21.38
CA MET A 1 -37.42 8.21 -21.40
C MET A 1 -36.90 8.49 -19.99
N ALA A 2 -36.29 7.62 -19.20
CA ALA A 2 -35.65 6.32 -19.45
C ALA A 2 -35.95 5.37 -18.27
N GLN A 3 -36.09 4.08 -18.58
CA GLN A 3 -36.28 2.99 -17.62
C GLN A 3 -34.90 2.62 -17.05
N SER A 4 -34.64 2.89 -15.78
CA SER A 4 -33.44 2.38 -15.08
C SER A 4 -33.83 1.17 -14.25
N SER A 5 -33.96 0.03 -14.94
CA SER A 5 -34.17 -1.28 -14.34
C SER A 5 -32.83 -1.79 -13.84
N ALA A 6 -32.51 -1.53 -12.57
CA ALA A 6 -31.40 -2.18 -11.89
C ALA A 6 -31.77 -3.64 -11.67
N ARG A 7 -31.18 -4.52 -12.48
CA ARG A 7 -31.34 -5.97 -12.43
C ARG A 7 -30.95 -6.49 -11.05
N ILE A 8 -31.93 -6.72 -10.17
CA ILE A 8 -31.76 -7.70 -9.10
C ILE A 8 -31.95 -9.07 -9.76
N HIS A 9 -30.85 -9.66 -10.23
CA HIS A 9 -30.84 -11.07 -10.60
C HIS A 9 -30.79 -11.90 -9.32
N THR A 10 -31.96 -12.19 -8.76
CA THR A 10 -32.13 -13.39 -7.93
C THR A 10 -32.32 -14.58 -8.85
N PRO A 11 -31.54 -15.66 -8.68
CA PRO A 11 -32.06 -16.98 -8.96
C PRO A 11 -32.01 -17.81 -7.68
N ALA A 12 -33.19 -18.06 -7.13
CA ALA A 12 -33.42 -19.15 -6.21
C ALA A 12 -33.09 -20.48 -6.92
N LYS A 13 -31.85 -20.98 -6.72
CA LYS A 13 -31.34 -22.38 -6.79
C LYS A 13 -29.85 -22.36 -6.37
N THR A 14 -29.53 -21.59 -5.34
CA THR A 14 -28.18 -21.07 -5.08
C THR A 14 -27.33 -21.92 -4.14
N GLY A 15 -27.88 -22.91 -3.44
CA GLY A 15 -27.11 -23.66 -2.42
C GLY A 15 -25.86 -24.39 -2.95
N GLY A 16 -25.96 -25.03 -4.13
CA GLY A 16 -24.84 -25.77 -4.73
C GLY A 16 -23.93 -24.93 -5.62
N ILE A 17 -24.51 -24.08 -6.48
CA ILE A 17 -23.75 -23.25 -7.43
C ILE A 17 -23.08 -22.06 -6.70
N ALA A 18 -23.69 -21.52 -5.64
CA ALA A 18 -23.03 -20.49 -4.83
C ALA A 18 -21.91 -21.09 -3.96
N ALA A 19 -22.03 -22.34 -3.51
CA ALA A 19 -20.96 -23.04 -2.81
C ALA A 19 -19.74 -23.25 -3.72
N GLU A 20 -19.92 -23.77 -4.93
CA GLU A 20 -18.82 -23.98 -5.90
C GLU A 20 -18.11 -22.66 -6.28
N ARG A 21 -18.88 -21.57 -6.46
CA ARG A 21 -18.30 -20.24 -6.71
C ARG A 21 -17.55 -19.70 -5.50
N LEU A 22 -18.08 -19.91 -4.30
CA LEU A 22 -17.43 -19.48 -3.07
C LEU A 22 -16.12 -20.25 -2.85
N GLU A 23 -16.13 -21.57 -3.04
CA GLU A 23 -14.94 -22.43 -2.98
C GLU A 23 -13.86 -21.97 -3.97
N HIS A 24 -14.25 -21.63 -5.20
CA HIS A 24 -13.31 -21.08 -6.18
C HIS A 24 -12.71 -19.74 -5.70
N PHE A 25 -13.53 -18.80 -5.19
CA PHE A 25 -12.99 -17.54 -4.67
C PHE A 25 -12.07 -17.74 -3.47
N VAL A 26 -12.43 -18.62 -2.54
CA VAL A 26 -11.61 -18.95 -1.37
C VAL A 26 -10.26 -19.53 -1.80
N ALA A 27 -10.25 -20.52 -2.68
CA ALA A 27 -9.01 -21.14 -3.17
C ALA A 27 -8.10 -20.14 -3.92
N GLN A 28 -8.67 -19.22 -4.70
CA GLN A 28 -7.89 -18.15 -5.34
C GLN A 28 -7.31 -17.17 -4.32
N ILE A 29 -8.07 -16.80 -3.29
CA ILE A 29 -7.59 -15.90 -2.23
C ILE A 29 -6.49 -16.56 -1.40
N GLU A 30 -6.65 -17.84 -1.02
CA GLU A 30 -5.63 -18.58 -0.27
C GLU A 30 -4.31 -18.63 -1.03
N ARG A 31 -4.34 -18.90 -2.34
CA ARG A 31 -3.14 -18.86 -3.18
C ARG A 31 -2.51 -17.47 -3.23
N LEU A 32 -3.31 -16.41 -3.33
CA LEU A 32 -2.81 -15.03 -3.33
C LEU A 32 -2.27 -14.61 -1.96
N GLU A 33 -2.82 -15.11 -0.86
CA GLU A 33 -2.30 -14.87 0.49
C GLU A 33 -0.94 -15.57 0.69
N GLU A 34 -0.79 -16.81 0.19
CA GLU A 34 0.50 -17.52 0.17
C GLU A 34 1.53 -16.77 -0.66
N GLU A 35 1.20 -16.39 -1.91
CA GLU A 35 2.09 -15.60 -2.77
C GLU A 35 2.47 -14.26 -2.11
N ARG A 36 1.53 -13.58 -1.43
CA ARG A 36 1.83 -12.33 -0.71
C ARG A 36 2.72 -12.57 0.51
N ALA A 37 2.58 -13.70 1.20
CA ALA A 37 3.42 -14.05 2.33
C ALA A 37 4.87 -14.30 1.90
N GLU A 38 5.07 -15.05 0.81
CA GLU A 38 6.38 -15.30 0.20
C GLU A 38 7.03 -13.99 -0.24
N LEU A 39 6.32 -13.16 -1.00
CA LEU A 39 6.80 -11.83 -1.39
C LEU A 39 7.13 -10.95 -0.17
N GLY A 40 6.35 -11.06 0.89
CA GLY A 40 6.59 -10.37 2.14
C GLY A 40 7.86 -10.83 2.85
N GLN A 41 8.25 -12.11 2.73
CA GLN A 41 9.51 -12.64 3.22
C GLN A 41 10.68 -12.15 2.37
N ASP A 42 10.58 -12.25 1.04
CA ASP A 42 11.61 -11.77 0.11
C ASP A 42 11.95 -10.29 0.35
N VAL A 43 10.92 -9.45 0.56
CA VAL A 43 11.10 -8.03 0.86
C VAL A 43 11.85 -7.83 2.18
N ARG A 44 11.58 -8.64 3.20
CA ARG A 44 12.29 -8.56 4.50
C ARG A 44 13.75 -8.98 4.34
N ASP A 45 14.01 -10.03 3.59
CA ASP A 45 15.36 -10.54 3.34
C ASP A 45 16.20 -9.51 2.58
N LEU A 46 15.63 -8.79 1.61
CA LEU A 46 16.30 -7.67 0.94
C LEU A 46 16.63 -6.52 1.90
N TYR A 47 15.75 -6.21 2.85
CA TYR A 47 16.06 -5.18 3.87
C TYR A 47 17.18 -5.63 4.81
N LEU A 48 17.21 -6.91 5.19
CA LEU A 48 18.27 -7.50 6.01
C LEU A 48 19.61 -7.55 5.25
N GLU A 49 19.58 -7.88 3.96
CA GLU A 49 20.76 -7.86 3.11
C GLU A 49 21.33 -6.45 2.99
N ALA A 50 20.46 -5.45 2.78
CA ALA A 50 20.87 -4.05 2.76
C ALA A 50 21.49 -3.60 4.09
N GLU A 51 20.96 -4.07 5.22
CA GLU A 51 21.54 -3.83 6.55
C GLU A 51 22.94 -4.44 6.69
N ASN A 52 23.13 -5.68 6.23
CA ASN A 52 24.44 -6.34 6.22
C ASN A 52 25.46 -5.64 5.32
N GLN A 53 25.00 -4.96 4.26
CA GLN A 53 25.82 -4.13 3.38
C GLN A 53 26.10 -2.73 3.97
N GLY A 54 25.53 -2.39 5.13
CA GLY A 54 25.76 -1.13 5.84
C GLY A 54 24.76 -0.03 5.52
N PHE A 55 23.63 -0.33 4.88
CA PHE A 55 22.55 0.63 4.65
C PHE A 55 21.50 0.58 5.77
N ASP A 56 20.91 1.73 6.13
CA ASP A 56 19.81 1.76 7.10
C ASP A 56 18.48 1.35 6.42
N PRO A 57 17.85 0.24 6.83
CA PRO A 57 16.58 -0.22 6.24
C PRO A 57 15.43 0.78 6.44
N LYS A 58 15.50 1.69 7.42
CA LYS A 58 14.51 2.77 7.60
C LYS A 58 14.62 3.82 6.50
N ILE A 59 15.85 4.19 6.12
CA ILE A 59 16.11 5.15 5.05
C ILE A 59 15.67 4.56 3.70
N ILE A 60 15.96 3.28 3.45
CA ILE A 60 15.51 2.60 2.22
C ILE A 60 13.99 2.58 2.12
N ARG A 61 13.27 2.26 3.20
CA ARG A 61 11.79 2.33 3.22
C ARG A 61 11.27 3.72 2.90
N GLN A 62 11.92 4.75 3.43
CA GLN A 62 11.56 6.15 3.14
C GLN A 62 11.75 6.45 1.65
N ILE A 63 12.87 6.02 1.05
CA ILE A 63 13.16 6.21 -0.38
C ILE A 63 12.14 5.48 -1.25
N VAL A 64 11.80 4.22 -0.93
CA VAL A 64 10.79 3.45 -1.68
C VAL A 64 9.42 4.14 -1.62
N LYS A 65 9.04 4.66 -0.44
CA LYS A 65 7.78 5.40 -0.27
C LYS A 65 7.77 6.70 -1.08
N LEU A 66 8.86 7.47 -1.05
CA LEU A 66 9.00 8.70 -1.83
C LEU A 66 8.99 8.43 -3.33
N ARG A 67 9.62 7.34 -3.79
CA ARG A 67 9.61 6.91 -5.20
C ARG A 67 8.25 6.42 -5.69
N GLY A 68 7.39 5.95 -4.79
CA GLY A 68 6.02 5.55 -5.11
C GLY A 68 5.03 6.73 -5.16
N MET A 69 5.43 7.91 -4.70
CA MET A 69 4.65 9.14 -4.78
C MET A 69 4.96 9.89 -6.08
N ASP A 70 4.00 10.66 -6.59
CA ASP A 70 4.23 11.48 -7.78
C ASP A 70 5.33 12.52 -7.47
N PRO A 71 6.40 12.61 -8.28
CA PRO A 71 7.53 13.49 -7.99
C PRO A 71 7.11 14.96 -7.86
N CYS A 72 6.08 15.41 -8.58
CA CYS A 72 5.54 16.76 -8.44
C CYS A 72 4.85 16.98 -7.08
N GLU A 73 4.14 15.98 -6.57
CA GLU A 73 3.49 16.08 -5.26
C GLU A 73 4.51 16.05 -4.12
N VAL A 74 5.58 15.25 -4.26
CA VAL A 74 6.69 15.21 -3.29
C VAL A 74 7.40 16.56 -3.24
N GLU A 75 7.78 17.13 -4.39
CA GLU A 75 8.46 18.43 -4.45
C GLU A 75 7.57 19.57 -3.91
N ALA A 76 6.28 19.58 -4.25
CA ALA A 76 5.35 20.59 -3.75
C ALA A 76 5.18 20.49 -2.22
N HIS A 77 5.07 19.28 -1.69
CA HIS A 77 4.98 19.04 -0.25
C HIS A 77 6.28 19.41 0.46
N GLU A 78 7.45 19.05 -0.07
CA GLU A 78 8.75 19.42 0.49
C GLU A 78 8.98 20.93 0.47
N ALA A 79 8.60 21.63 -0.60
CA ALA A 79 8.68 23.09 -0.69
C ALA A 79 7.79 23.77 0.36
N LEU A 80 6.55 23.27 0.53
CA LEU A 80 5.63 23.78 1.54
C LEU A 80 6.16 23.50 2.96
N LEU A 81 6.68 22.29 3.20
CA LEU A 81 7.24 21.89 4.49
C LEU A 81 8.47 22.74 4.82
N HIS A 82 9.34 22.98 3.84
CA HIS A 82 10.51 23.83 3.99
C HIS A 82 10.13 25.28 4.32
N LEU A 83 9.17 25.87 3.61
CA LEU A 83 8.65 27.21 3.89
C LEU A 83 8.03 27.30 5.29
N THR A 84 7.27 26.28 5.69
CA THR A 84 6.63 26.25 7.01
C THR A 84 7.67 26.06 8.12
N MET A 85 8.69 25.23 7.93
CA MET A 85 9.80 25.06 8.87
C MET A 85 10.67 26.30 8.99
N GLN A 86 10.91 27.03 7.89
CA GLN A 86 11.56 28.33 7.91
C GLN A 86 10.73 29.35 8.71
N ALA A 87 9.41 29.40 8.49
CA ALA A 87 8.50 30.27 9.22
C ALA A 87 8.43 29.95 10.72
N LEU A 88 8.60 28.67 11.09
CA LEU A 88 8.68 28.20 12.47
C LEU A 88 10.09 28.32 13.09
N GLY A 89 11.06 28.92 12.38
CA GLY A 89 12.38 29.21 12.93
C GLY A 89 13.34 28.00 13.00
N GLY A 90 13.30 27.12 11.99
CA GLY A 90 14.31 26.11 11.63
C GLY A 90 15.19 25.52 12.73
N CYS A 91 14.94 24.26 13.11
CA CYS A 91 15.82 23.36 13.89
C CYS A 91 16.75 24.01 14.93
N GLY A 92 16.24 24.99 15.69
CA GLY A 92 17.10 25.87 16.51
C GLY A 92 16.42 26.49 17.72
N ASN A 93 15.22 26.05 18.11
CA ASN A 93 14.64 26.44 19.40
C ASN A 93 14.24 25.20 20.20
N ARG A 94 15.26 24.53 20.77
CA ARG A 94 15.03 23.68 21.92
C ARG A 94 14.67 24.64 23.05
N VAL A 95 13.36 24.80 23.29
CA VAL A 95 12.87 25.44 24.52
C VAL A 95 13.58 24.69 25.66
N GLN A 96 14.43 25.40 26.38
CA GLN A 96 15.11 24.89 27.58
C GLN A 96 14.10 24.45 28.62
#